data_AF-A0A239KCD7-F1
#
_entry.id   AF-A0A239KCD7-F1
#
_cell.length_a   1.000
_cell.length_b   1.000
_cell.length_c   1.000
_cell.angle_alpha   90.00
_cell.angle_beta   90.00
_cell.angle_gamma   90.00
#
_symmetry.space_group_name_H-M   'P 1'
#
loop_
_entity.id
_entity.type
_entity.pdbx_description
1 polymer ?
#
loop_
_entity_poly.entity_id
_entity_poly.type
_entity_poly.pdbx_seq_one_letter_code
_entity_poly.pdbx_strand_id
1 'polypeptide(L)'
;MTSKHKIHTKLKLFFTLFLATLMLPAMTAEAGDPKQDTVIIELNNNSKIVIVTKSRADLAGLENYDINQMIKDLNAQLSDSVEYMEISDGKAYVNDDDEVEIKDWKINDDEVRIKLGGVEVDVDPDDVDDWDEDDWEDRKKVTYEADRVDRTSHHFNIDIGLNNWLDDGEFPDANNSPYSVKPFGSWYVGLNSINRTWVGGPMFLEWGLGINWYNWKLEDADYIIEEGSERIEFNQVPNTISGQKSKLTASYINASVVPMFDFSRGRRKITSIESGGVKIKKYSRKGFRFGVGGYAGYRIGSHTKYVFKDGGNKEKDKERDNFYLENFRYGLRAQVGWKGVELFATYDLNEVFSPNRGPLDVDGNNTKLQAVSFGITL
;
A
#
# COMPACT_ATOMS: atom_id res chain seq x y z
N MET A 1 -43.74 -50.27 -39.23
CA MET A 1 -43.55 -48.89 -39.72
C MET A 1 -42.55 -48.20 -38.78
N THR A 2 -41.25 -48.36 -38.99
CA THR A 2 -40.34 -47.40 -39.68
C THR A 2 -40.20 -46.04 -38.98
N SER A 3 -39.13 -45.90 -38.17
CA SER A 3 -38.13 -44.79 -38.13
C SER A 3 -37.44 -44.78 -36.74
N LYS A 4 -36.25 -45.41 -36.52
CA LYS A 4 -34.86 -44.89 -36.68
C LYS A 4 -34.66 -43.49 -36.06
N HIS A 5 -33.86 -43.27 -35.00
CA HIS A 5 -32.37 -43.30 -34.90
C HIS A 5 -31.95 -43.27 -33.40
N LYS A 6 -31.14 -44.20 -32.87
CA LYS A 6 -29.66 -44.16 -32.63
C LYS A 6 -29.12 -42.84 -32.03
N ILE A 7 -28.66 -42.74 -30.77
CA ILE A 7 -27.56 -43.38 -29.98
C ILE A 7 -26.21 -42.62 -30.03
N HIS A 8 -25.72 -42.29 -28.83
CA HIS A 8 -24.35 -42.10 -28.28
C HIS A 8 -23.49 -40.81 -28.48
N THR A 9 -23.30 -40.11 -27.35
CA THR A 9 -22.07 -39.98 -26.53
C THR A 9 -20.69 -40.08 -27.20
N LYS A 10 -19.87 -39.02 -27.10
CA LYS A 10 -18.38 -38.99 -26.90
C LYS A 10 -18.02 -37.58 -26.34
N LEU A 11 -17.37 -37.36 -25.20
CA LEU A 11 -16.05 -37.77 -24.65
C LEU A 11 -14.88 -36.84 -25.07
N LYS A 12 -14.18 -36.32 -24.03
CA LYS A 12 -12.79 -35.82 -23.91
C LYS A 12 -12.48 -34.31 -23.93
N LEU A 13 -12.29 -33.79 -22.70
CA LEU A 13 -11.10 -33.11 -22.15
C LEU A 13 -9.87 -32.97 -23.08
N PHE A 14 -9.28 -31.78 -23.17
CA PHE A 14 -7.81 -31.56 -23.08
C PHE A 14 -7.46 -30.08 -22.82
N PHE A 15 -6.43 -29.90 -22.03
CA PHE A 15 -5.89 -28.70 -21.41
C PHE A 15 -4.58 -28.34 -22.13
N THR A 16 -4.43 -27.16 -22.74
CA THR A 16 -3.09 -26.58 -23.01
C THR A 16 -3.12 -25.07 -23.22
N LEU A 17 -2.26 -24.41 -22.45
CA LEU A 17 -1.91 -23.00 -22.40
C LEU A 17 -0.74 -22.72 -23.36
N PHE A 18 -0.80 -21.71 -24.25
CA PHE A 18 0.27 -20.70 -24.48
C PHE A 18 -0.10 -19.64 -25.56
N LEU A 19 -0.13 -18.37 -25.13
CA LEU A 19 0.39 -17.13 -25.74
C LEU A 19 0.30 -16.90 -27.27
N ALA A 20 -0.58 -15.97 -27.70
CA ALA A 20 -0.40 -15.16 -28.92
C ALA A 20 -1.24 -13.86 -28.90
N THR A 21 -0.55 -12.73 -28.74
CA THR A 21 -0.75 -11.38 -29.37
C THR A 21 -2.14 -10.82 -29.71
N LEU A 22 -2.34 -9.57 -29.25
CA LEU A 22 -3.29 -8.55 -29.69
C LEU A 22 -3.73 -8.66 -31.17
N MET A 23 -5.05 -8.77 -31.40
CA MET A 23 -5.80 -7.99 -32.40
C MET A 23 -7.29 -8.02 -32.03
N LEU A 24 -7.83 -6.88 -31.60
CA LEU A 24 -9.28 -6.66 -31.51
C LEU A 24 -9.79 -6.16 -32.86
N PRO A 25 -10.88 -6.72 -33.42
CA PRO A 25 -11.50 -6.19 -34.62
C PRO A 25 -12.27 -4.92 -34.30
N ALA A 26 -11.98 -3.85 -35.03
CA ALA A 26 -12.74 -2.61 -35.02
C ALA A 26 -14.13 -2.87 -35.64
N MET A 27 -15.18 -2.81 -34.82
CA MET A 27 -16.54 -2.60 -35.32
C MET A 27 -16.74 -1.09 -35.48
N THR A 28 -16.87 -0.64 -36.72
CA THR A 28 -17.25 0.74 -37.06
C THR A 28 -18.75 0.91 -36.87
N ALA A 29 -19.15 1.71 -35.88
CA ALA A 29 -20.47 2.32 -35.83
C ALA A 29 -20.37 3.74 -36.39
N GLU A 30 -21.11 4.04 -37.45
CA GLU A 30 -21.32 5.41 -37.92
C GLU A 30 -22.09 6.20 -36.84
N ALA A 31 -21.47 7.24 -36.29
CA ALA A 31 -22.14 8.24 -35.46
C ALA A 31 -22.19 9.56 -36.24
N GLY A 32 -23.40 10.10 -36.40
CA GLY A 32 -23.62 11.41 -37.00
C GLY A 32 -22.92 12.52 -36.22
N ASP A 33 -22.48 13.54 -36.96
CA ASP A 33 -21.67 14.66 -36.46
C ASP A 33 -22.44 15.43 -35.35
N PRO A 34 -21.93 15.49 -34.11
CA PRO A 34 -22.60 16.21 -33.04
C PRO A 34 -22.49 17.71 -33.31
N LYS A 35 -23.64 18.37 -33.44
CA LYS A 35 -23.78 19.81 -33.64
C LYS A 35 -23.08 20.55 -32.51
N GLN A 36 -21.94 21.18 -32.79
CA GLN A 36 -21.16 21.95 -31.83
C GLN A 36 -21.78 23.34 -31.66
N ASP A 37 -21.97 23.75 -30.40
CA ASP A 37 -22.46 25.09 -30.07
C ASP A 37 -21.25 25.94 -29.63
N THR A 38 -20.98 26.99 -30.41
CA THR A 38 -19.90 27.97 -30.15
C THR A 38 -20.51 29.23 -29.57
N VAL A 39 -20.08 29.63 -28.37
CA VAL A 39 -20.46 30.90 -27.74
C VAL A 39 -19.24 31.83 -27.77
N ILE A 40 -19.42 33.02 -28.34
CA ILE A 40 -18.38 34.05 -28.43
C ILE A 40 -18.75 35.18 -27.49
N ILE A 41 -17.86 35.50 -26.56
CA ILE A 41 -17.99 36.62 -25.63
C ILE A 41 -16.93 37.66 -26.00
N GLU A 42 -17.35 38.84 -26.44
CA GLU A 42 -16.47 39.95 -26.76
C GLU A 42 -16.27 40.85 -25.54
N LEU A 43 -15.03 41.03 -25.11
CA LEU A 43 -14.63 41.80 -23.93
C LEU A 43 -13.82 43.02 -24.39
N ASN A 44 -14.53 44.10 -24.70
CA ASN A 44 -14.01 45.34 -25.29
C ASN A 44 -13.25 45.11 -26.62
N ASN A 45 -12.96 46.20 -27.35
CA ASN A 45 -12.61 46.18 -28.78
C ASN A 45 -11.44 45.28 -29.21
N ASN A 46 -10.66 44.70 -28.29
CA ASN A 46 -9.48 43.88 -28.59
C ASN A 46 -9.43 42.50 -27.89
N SER A 47 -10.43 42.07 -27.11
CA SER A 47 -10.40 40.76 -26.44
C SER A 47 -11.63 39.91 -26.75
N LYS A 48 -11.42 38.62 -27.03
CA LYS A 48 -12.50 37.66 -27.30
C LYS A 48 -12.24 36.37 -26.53
N ILE A 49 -13.29 35.84 -25.90
CA ILE A 49 -13.30 34.49 -25.33
C ILE A 49 -14.20 33.64 -26.23
N VAL A 50 -13.66 32.54 -26.75
CA VAL A 50 -14.39 31.59 -27.59
C VAL A 50 -14.55 30.29 -26.82
N ILE A 51 -15.78 29.93 -26.51
CA ILE A 51 -16.11 28.70 -25.80
C ILE A 51 -16.74 27.75 -26.81
N VAL A 52 -16.09 26.61 -27.04
CA VAL A 52 -16.57 25.56 -27.93
C VAL A 52 -17.03 24.38 -27.08
N THR A 53 -18.31 24.04 -27.13
CA THR A 53 -18.88 22.91 -26.37
C THR A 53 -19.60 21.94 -27.29
N LYS A 54 -19.63 20.66 -26.89
CA LYS A 54 -20.33 19.60 -27.63
C LYS A 54 -21.82 19.55 -27.27
N SER A 55 -22.21 20.10 -26.12
CA SER A 55 -23.60 20.20 -25.69
C SER A 55 -23.83 21.35 -24.71
N ARG A 56 -25.08 21.82 -24.61
CA ARG A 56 -25.49 22.83 -23.62
C ARG A 56 -25.29 22.39 -22.16
N ALA A 57 -25.28 21.09 -21.90
CA ALA A 57 -24.98 20.55 -20.57
C ALA A 57 -23.50 20.71 -20.20
N ASP A 58 -22.61 20.59 -21.20
CA ASP A 58 -21.16 20.82 -21.00
C ASP A 58 -20.87 22.31 -20.75
N LEU A 59 -21.68 23.20 -21.32
CA LEU A 59 -21.60 24.64 -21.03
C LEU A 59 -21.97 24.97 -19.57
N ALA A 60 -22.98 24.32 -19.01
CA ALA A 60 -23.32 24.47 -17.59
C ALA A 60 -22.21 23.93 -16.67
N GLY A 61 -21.44 22.93 -17.14
CA GLY A 61 -20.27 22.43 -16.44
C GLY A 61 -19.18 23.48 -16.22
N LEU A 62 -19.10 24.52 -17.08
CA LEU A 62 -18.12 25.61 -16.97
C LEU A 62 -18.39 26.56 -15.79
N GLU A 63 -19.61 26.60 -15.26
CA GLU A 63 -19.93 27.40 -14.05
C GLU A 63 -19.15 26.91 -12.83
N ASN A 64 -18.75 25.64 -12.83
CA ASN A 64 -17.96 25.05 -11.74
C ASN A 64 -16.47 25.41 -11.82
N TYR A 65 -16.03 26.17 -12.84
CA TYR A 65 -14.63 26.48 -13.08
C TYR A 65 -14.28 27.95 -12.77
N ASP A 66 -13.18 28.21 -12.06
CA ASP A 66 -12.67 29.57 -11.80
C ASP A 66 -11.90 30.08 -13.03
N ILE A 67 -12.65 30.72 -13.93
CA ILE A 67 -12.11 31.35 -15.14
C ILE A 67 -11.09 32.45 -14.80
N ASN A 68 -11.21 33.12 -13.65
CA ASN A 68 -10.28 34.18 -13.26
C ASN A 68 -8.90 33.61 -12.89
N GLN A 69 -8.85 32.44 -12.24
CA GLN A 69 -7.58 31.75 -11.96
C GLN A 69 -6.91 31.23 -13.23
N MET A 70 -7.68 30.69 -14.17
CA MET A 70 -7.14 30.29 -15.49
C MET A 70 -6.47 31.47 -16.21
N ILE A 71 -7.09 32.65 -16.19
CA ILE A 71 -6.54 33.86 -16.80
C ILE A 71 -5.28 34.36 -16.06
N LYS A 72 -5.23 34.23 -14.72
CA LYS A 72 -4.03 34.58 -13.93
C LYS A 72 -2.86 33.66 -14.23
N ASP A 73 -3.09 32.35 -14.30
CA ASP A 73 -2.07 31.36 -14.67
C ASP A 73 -1.55 31.58 -16.09
N LEU A 74 -2.44 31.88 -17.03
CA LEU A 74 -2.08 32.28 -18.39
C LEU A 74 -1.19 33.54 -18.39
N ASN A 75 -1.56 34.58 -17.62
CA ASN A 75 -0.74 35.79 -17.49
C ASN A 75 0.62 35.53 -16.82
N ALA A 76 0.71 34.57 -15.89
CA ALA A 76 1.96 34.20 -15.23
C ALA A 76 2.89 33.37 -16.13
N GLN A 77 2.34 32.65 -17.12
CA GLN A 77 3.09 31.79 -18.04
C GLN A 77 3.44 32.45 -19.39
N LEU A 78 3.01 33.70 -19.63
CA LEU A 78 3.26 34.39 -20.90
C LEU A 78 4.69 34.91 -21.01
N SER A 79 5.55 34.16 -21.71
CA SER A 79 6.60 34.73 -22.57
C SER A 79 6.23 34.48 -24.04
N ASP A 80 5.68 35.52 -24.65
CA ASP A 80 5.57 35.82 -26.09
C ASP A 80 4.63 35.08 -27.05
N SER A 81 4.00 33.93 -26.72
CA SER A 81 2.72 33.48 -27.36
C SER A 81 2.39 32.04 -26.97
N VAL A 82 1.19 31.81 -26.44
CA VAL A 82 0.65 30.47 -26.19
C VAL A 82 -0.48 30.22 -27.19
N GLU A 83 -0.30 29.25 -28.08
CA GLU A 83 -1.26 28.95 -29.16
C GLU A 83 -2.30 27.88 -28.75
N TYR A 84 -1.97 26.99 -27.81
CA TYR A 84 -2.89 25.99 -27.25
C TYR A 84 -2.35 25.45 -25.92
N MET A 85 -3.21 25.31 -24.91
CA MET A 85 -2.88 24.66 -23.64
C MET A 85 -3.99 23.66 -23.30
N GLU A 86 -3.63 22.38 -23.19
CA GLU A 86 -4.54 21.33 -22.76
C GLU A 86 -4.46 21.16 -21.24
N ILE A 87 -5.53 21.56 -20.54
CA ILE A 87 -5.65 21.34 -19.10
C ILE A 87 -6.16 19.92 -18.88
N SER A 88 -5.24 18.96 -18.75
CA SER A 88 -5.56 17.54 -18.54
C SER A 88 -6.07 17.21 -17.12
N ASP A 89 -6.08 18.18 -16.20
CA ASP A 89 -6.49 17.98 -14.81
C ASP A 89 -7.52 19.05 -14.39
N GLY A 90 -8.75 18.89 -14.88
CA GLY A 90 -9.90 19.77 -14.64
C GLY A 90 -10.39 19.84 -13.18
N LYS A 91 -9.54 19.52 -12.20
CA LYS A 91 -9.77 19.69 -10.76
C LYS A 91 -9.00 20.86 -10.15
N ALA A 92 -8.01 21.42 -10.86
CA ALA A 92 -7.21 22.54 -10.38
C ALA A 92 -7.97 23.88 -10.37
N TYR A 93 -9.12 23.94 -11.04
CA TYR A 93 -9.89 25.16 -11.25
C TYR A 93 -11.34 25.01 -10.80
N VAL A 94 -11.70 24.00 -10.01
CA VAL A 94 -13.07 23.89 -9.51
C VAL A 94 -13.30 24.98 -8.45
N ASN A 95 -14.38 25.74 -8.57
CA ASN A 95 -14.81 26.74 -7.58
C ASN A 95 -15.10 26.05 -6.25
N ASP A 96 -14.08 25.92 -5.40
CA ASP A 96 -14.20 25.57 -3.97
C ASP A 96 -14.14 26.83 -3.08
N ASP A 97 -14.25 28.03 -3.68
CA ASP A 97 -14.45 29.31 -2.98
C ASP A 97 -15.92 29.46 -2.55
N ASP A 98 -16.37 28.58 -1.65
CA ASP A 98 -17.54 28.89 -0.83
C ASP A 98 -17.05 29.80 0.31
N GLU A 99 -17.53 31.05 0.38
CA GLU A 99 -17.43 31.85 1.62
C GLU A 99 -18.11 31.04 2.75
N VAL A 100 -17.31 30.44 3.63
CA VAL A 100 -17.86 29.56 4.67
C VAL A 100 -18.12 30.34 5.95
N GLU A 101 -19.39 30.53 6.27
CA GLU A 101 -19.85 31.15 7.51
C GLU A 101 -19.73 30.16 8.70
N ILE A 102 -19.08 30.58 9.78
CA ILE A 102 -19.01 29.83 11.04
C ILE A 102 -20.37 29.94 11.74
N LYS A 103 -21.12 28.83 11.81
CA LYS A 103 -22.52 28.85 12.32
C LYS A 103 -22.69 28.42 13.77
N ASP A 104 -21.84 27.52 14.28
CA ASP A 104 -21.98 26.95 15.62
C ASP A 104 -20.59 26.61 16.19
N TRP A 105 -20.30 27.05 17.42
CA TRP A 105 -19.15 26.63 18.21
C TRP A 105 -19.59 26.09 19.57
N LYS A 106 -18.94 25.02 20.05
CA LYS A 106 -19.09 24.50 21.41
C LYS A 106 -17.71 24.25 22.00
N ILE A 107 -17.42 24.89 23.12
CA ILE A 107 -16.22 24.60 23.93
C ILE A 107 -16.61 23.52 24.93
N ASN A 108 -15.91 22.39 24.87
CA ASN A 108 -15.73 21.51 26.01
C ASN A 108 -14.22 21.49 26.31
N ASP A 109 -13.83 21.33 27.58
CA ASP A 109 -12.45 21.44 28.09
C ASP A 109 -11.37 20.62 27.32
N ASP A 110 -11.78 19.65 26.48
CA ASP A 110 -10.87 18.80 25.70
C ASP A 110 -11.00 18.91 24.16
N GLU A 111 -12.05 19.53 23.61
CA GLU A 111 -12.29 19.59 22.15
C GLU A 111 -13.09 20.83 21.72
N VAL A 112 -12.57 21.60 20.76
CA VAL A 112 -13.30 22.69 20.07
C VAL A 112 -13.75 22.21 18.69
N ARG A 113 -15.07 22.30 18.43
CA ARG A 113 -15.66 21.90 17.14
C ARG A 113 -16.27 23.09 16.43
N ILE A 114 -15.87 23.28 15.18
CA ILE A 114 -16.40 24.33 14.29
C ILE A 114 -17.15 23.69 13.14
N LYS A 115 -18.37 24.18 12.88
CA LYS A 115 -19.17 23.78 11.72
C LYS A 115 -19.05 24.83 10.62
N LEU A 116 -18.37 24.43 9.54
CA LEU A 116 -18.08 25.25 8.36
C LEU A 116 -18.93 24.72 7.19
N GLY A 117 -20.04 25.40 6.84
CA GLY A 117 -20.78 25.08 5.60
C GLY A 117 -21.28 23.62 5.49
N GLY A 118 -21.63 23.00 6.62
CA GLY A 118 -22.03 21.59 6.68
C GLY A 118 -20.89 20.58 6.89
N VAL A 119 -19.64 21.05 6.92
CA VAL A 119 -18.45 20.27 7.28
C VAL A 119 -18.14 20.48 8.77
N GLU A 120 -17.96 19.39 9.51
CA GLU A 120 -17.46 19.42 10.89
C GLU A 120 -15.93 19.37 10.89
N VAL A 121 -15.32 20.29 11.64
CA VAL A 121 -13.87 20.46 11.71
C VAL A 121 -13.42 20.52 13.16
N ASP A 122 -12.37 19.76 13.47
CA ASP A 122 -11.76 19.74 14.81
C ASP A 122 -10.67 20.84 14.89
N VAL A 123 -10.65 21.58 16.00
CA VAL A 123 -9.66 22.63 16.29
C VAL A 123 -8.94 22.27 17.59
N ASP A 124 -7.63 22.53 17.64
CA ASP A 124 -6.86 22.38 18.86
C ASP A 124 -7.27 23.47 19.86
N PRO A 125 -7.62 23.16 21.13
CA PRO A 125 -7.99 24.18 22.11
C PRO A 125 -6.89 25.24 22.30
N ASP A 126 -5.62 24.81 22.26
CA ASP A 126 -4.45 25.69 22.38
C ASP A 126 -4.37 26.74 21.26
N ASP A 127 -4.98 26.50 20.09
CA ASP A 127 -4.97 27.43 18.94
C ASP A 127 -6.02 28.56 19.07
N VAL A 128 -6.95 28.44 20.04
CA VAL A 128 -8.11 29.33 20.21
C VAL A 128 -8.30 29.83 21.65
N ASP A 129 -7.36 29.51 22.56
CA ASP A 129 -7.45 29.79 24.00
C ASP A 129 -7.40 31.31 24.33
N ASP A 130 -6.80 32.12 23.44
CA ASP A 130 -6.61 33.57 23.63
C ASP A 130 -7.69 34.44 22.93
N TRP A 131 -8.80 33.86 22.46
CA TRP A 131 -9.77 34.60 21.63
C TRP A 131 -10.94 35.18 22.44
N ASP A 132 -11.13 36.50 22.34
CA ASP A 132 -12.29 37.20 22.92
C ASP A 132 -13.51 37.20 21.96
N GLU A 133 -14.72 37.55 22.46
CA GLU A 133 -15.96 37.58 21.65
C GLU A 133 -15.87 38.49 20.41
N ASP A 134 -15.10 39.58 20.48
CA ASP A 134 -14.91 40.52 19.37
C ASP A 134 -13.97 39.97 18.27
N ASP A 135 -13.01 39.10 18.62
CA ASP A 135 -12.11 38.43 17.65
C ASP A 135 -12.85 37.44 16.73
N TRP A 136 -14.01 36.95 17.18
CA TRP A 136 -14.87 36.05 16.42
C TRP A 136 -15.71 36.77 15.35
N GLU A 137 -16.11 38.02 15.59
CA GLU A 137 -16.94 38.81 14.66
C GLU A 137 -16.14 39.21 13.40
N ASP A 138 -14.86 39.59 13.57
CA ASP A 138 -13.98 40.03 12.48
C ASP A 138 -13.47 38.88 11.59
N ARG A 139 -13.55 37.64 12.07
CA ARG A 139 -13.10 36.43 11.34
C ARG A 139 -14.22 35.70 10.60
N LYS A 140 -15.40 36.32 10.41
CA LYS A 140 -16.54 35.74 9.65
C LYS A 140 -16.24 35.45 8.17
N LYS A 141 -15.20 36.05 7.59
CA LYS A 141 -14.77 35.79 6.21
C LYS A 141 -13.48 35.00 6.19
N VAL A 142 -13.62 33.71 5.93
CA VAL A 142 -12.52 32.77 5.88
C VAL A 142 -12.33 32.31 4.44
N THR A 143 -11.21 32.68 3.84
CA THR A 143 -10.77 32.04 2.59
C THR A 143 -10.18 30.68 2.94
N TYR A 144 -10.77 29.61 2.40
CA TYR A 144 -10.28 28.25 2.55
C TYR A 144 -9.26 27.95 1.43
N GLU A 145 -8.01 27.71 1.81
CA GLU A 145 -7.03 27.17 0.86
C GLU A 145 -6.92 25.66 1.11
N ALA A 146 -7.51 24.86 0.21
CA ALA A 146 -7.33 23.42 0.20
C ALA A 146 -5.91 23.10 -0.27
N ASP A 147 -5.08 22.51 0.60
CA ASP A 147 -3.82 21.90 0.15
C ASP A 147 -4.14 20.92 -1.00
N ARG A 148 -3.43 21.05 -2.12
CA ARG A 148 -3.51 20.09 -3.23
C ARG A 148 -3.21 18.69 -2.69
N VAL A 149 -4.22 17.83 -2.62
CA VAL A 149 -4.03 16.44 -2.21
C VAL A 149 -3.55 15.66 -3.42
N ASP A 150 -2.26 15.32 -3.44
CA ASP A 150 -1.73 14.42 -4.46
C ASP A 150 -2.50 13.09 -4.43
N ARG A 151 -3.00 12.67 -5.60
CA ARG A 151 -3.68 11.37 -5.72
C ARG A 151 -2.77 10.22 -5.29
N THR A 152 -1.46 10.37 -5.49
CA THR A 152 -0.45 9.39 -5.08
C THR A 152 0.58 10.07 -4.20
N SER A 153 0.74 9.58 -2.97
CA SER A 153 1.79 10.01 -2.05
C SER A 153 2.81 8.90 -1.85
N HIS A 154 4.10 9.24 -1.80
CA HIS A 154 5.18 8.32 -1.50
C HIS A 154 5.54 8.35 -0.01
N HIS A 155 5.87 7.18 0.56
CA HIS A 155 6.44 7.06 1.89
C HIS A 155 7.43 5.90 1.98
N PHE A 156 8.34 6.01 2.93
CA PHE A 156 9.30 4.96 3.26
C PHE A 156 8.89 4.31 4.58
N ASN A 157 8.66 3.00 4.54
CA ASN A 157 8.16 2.22 5.66
C ASN A 157 9.24 1.26 6.16
N ILE A 158 9.37 1.16 7.48
CA ILE A 158 10.23 0.17 8.12
C ILE A 158 9.35 -0.87 8.82
N ASP A 159 9.37 -2.10 8.31
CA ASP A 159 8.69 -3.22 8.94
C ASP A 159 9.65 -3.88 9.95
N ILE A 160 9.20 -4.06 11.19
CA ILE A 160 9.92 -4.83 12.22
C ILE A 160 8.96 -5.83 12.83
N GLY A 161 9.33 -7.11 12.80
CA GLY A 161 8.46 -8.17 13.26
C GLY A 161 9.19 -9.44 13.64
N LEU A 162 8.40 -10.46 13.94
CA LEU A 162 8.86 -11.83 14.15
C LEU A 162 8.44 -12.68 12.96
N ASN A 163 9.16 -13.78 12.74
CA ASN A 163 8.78 -14.79 11.76
C ASN A 163 8.94 -16.20 12.31
N ASN A 164 8.17 -17.12 11.73
CA ASN A 164 8.18 -18.54 12.04
C ASN A 164 7.94 -19.36 10.75
N TRP A 165 8.16 -20.66 10.83
CA TRP A 165 7.75 -21.62 9.81
C TRP A 165 6.46 -22.32 10.24
N LEU A 166 5.67 -22.69 9.25
CA LEU A 166 4.51 -23.56 9.37
C LEU A 166 4.74 -24.77 8.49
N ASP A 167 4.59 -25.97 9.04
CA ASP A 167 4.58 -27.22 8.30
C ASP A 167 3.13 -27.70 8.16
N ASP A 168 2.62 -27.72 6.93
CA ASP A 168 1.21 -28.03 6.61
C ASP A 168 0.17 -27.27 7.48
N GLY A 169 0.51 -26.02 7.85
CA GLY A 169 -0.35 -25.14 8.66
C GLY A 169 -0.15 -25.24 10.17
N GLU A 170 0.69 -26.15 10.66
CA GLU A 170 1.02 -26.32 12.07
C GLU A 170 2.43 -25.80 12.39
N PHE A 171 2.67 -25.38 13.64
CA PHE A 171 4.02 -24.99 14.05
C PHE A 171 4.88 -26.24 14.28
N PRO A 172 6.11 -26.29 13.74
CA PRO A 172 7.00 -27.45 13.90
C PRO A 172 7.38 -27.81 15.35
N ASP A 173 7.25 -26.85 16.27
CA ASP A 173 7.56 -27.03 17.70
C ASP A 173 6.64 -28.05 18.38
N ALA A 174 5.39 -28.19 17.90
CA ALA A 174 4.44 -29.17 18.40
C ALA A 174 4.94 -30.62 18.31
N ASN A 175 5.77 -30.92 17.31
CA ASN A 175 6.35 -32.25 17.08
C ASN A 175 7.84 -32.33 17.47
N ASN A 176 8.37 -31.28 18.12
CA ASN A 176 9.78 -31.16 18.49
C ASN A 176 10.73 -31.37 17.28
N SER A 177 10.33 -30.88 16.10
CA SER A 177 11.09 -31.01 14.87
C SER A 177 12.46 -30.30 14.96
N PRO A 178 13.52 -30.82 14.33
CA PRO A 178 14.86 -30.25 14.40
C PRO A 178 14.97 -28.87 13.71
N TYR A 179 14.02 -28.56 12.83
CA TYR A 179 13.91 -27.30 12.09
C TYR A 179 12.98 -26.29 12.77
N SER A 180 12.46 -26.57 13.97
CA SER A 180 11.65 -25.61 14.74
C SER A 180 12.44 -24.34 15.04
N VAL A 181 11.79 -23.19 14.91
CA VAL A 181 12.43 -21.89 15.15
C VAL A 181 11.84 -21.20 16.37
N LYS A 182 12.68 -20.48 17.11
CA LYS A 182 12.24 -19.68 18.26
C LYS A 182 11.31 -18.57 17.77
N PRO A 183 10.12 -18.40 18.35
CA PRO A 183 9.29 -17.23 18.09
C PRO A 183 10.06 -15.94 18.38
N PHE A 184 10.75 -15.88 19.54
CA PHE A 184 11.56 -14.72 19.90
C PHE A 184 13.01 -14.85 19.40
N GLY A 185 13.47 -13.82 18.69
CA GLY A 185 14.81 -13.78 18.11
C GLY A 185 14.89 -14.31 16.67
N SER A 186 13.75 -14.76 16.13
CA SER A 186 13.54 -14.94 14.69
C SER A 186 12.92 -13.67 14.09
N TRP A 187 13.79 -12.72 13.75
CA TRP A 187 13.38 -11.37 13.36
C TRP A 187 13.05 -11.28 11.88
N TYR A 188 12.01 -10.51 11.57
CA TYR A 188 11.69 -10.00 10.25
C TYR A 188 12.00 -8.51 10.22
N VAL A 189 12.74 -8.07 9.20
CA VAL A 189 13.00 -6.65 8.96
C VAL A 189 12.70 -6.35 7.50
N GLY A 190 11.93 -5.31 7.22
CA GLY A 190 11.62 -4.85 5.87
C GLY A 190 11.89 -3.36 5.71
N LEU A 191 12.50 -2.97 4.60
CA LEU A 191 12.64 -1.59 4.17
C LEU A 191 11.85 -1.43 2.88
N ASN A 192 10.78 -0.64 2.91
CA ASN A 192 9.82 -0.58 1.81
C ASN A 192 9.64 0.86 1.33
N SER A 193 9.72 1.05 0.02
CA SER A 193 9.35 2.26 -0.69
C SER A 193 7.94 2.07 -1.24
N ILE A 194 6.95 2.68 -0.59
CA ILE A 194 5.53 2.45 -0.87
C ILE A 194 4.88 3.72 -1.40
N ASN A 195 4.11 3.57 -2.46
CA ASN A 195 3.21 4.57 -2.99
C ASN A 195 1.79 4.27 -2.50
N ARG A 196 1.14 5.28 -1.93
CA ARG A 196 -0.28 5.26 -1.57
C ARG A 196 -1.06 6.03 -2.62
N THR A 197 -1.87 5.35 -3.41
CA THR A 197 -2.73 5.93 -4.44
C THR A 197 -4.19 5.89 -4.01
N TRP A 198 -4.84 7.04 -3.93
CA TRP A 198 -6.27 7.13 -3.65
C TRP A 198 -7.09 6.67 -4.86
N VAL A 199 -8.00 5.71 -4.65
CA VAL A 199 -8.86 5.16 -5.71
C VAL A 199 -10.24 5.81 -5.67
N GLY A 200 -10.80 5.99 -4.47
CA GLY A 200 -12.10 6.64 -4.28
C GLY A 200 -12.79 6.22 -2.98
N GLY A 201 -13.72 7.04 -2.49
CA GLY A 201 -14.42 6.76 -1.22
C GLY A 201 -13.43 6.52 -0.07
N PRO A 202 -13.59 5.48 0.77
CA PRO A 202 -12.61 5.11 1.79
C PRO A 202 -11.40 4.33 1.23
N MET A 203 -11.32 4.05 -0.08
CA MET A 203 -10.34 3.11 -0.63
C MET A 203 -9.07 3.79 -1.15
N PHE A 204 -7.93 3.20 -0.79
CA PHE A 204 -6.64 3.52 -1.37
C PHE A 204 -5.84 2.23 -1.63
N LEU A 205 -4.85 2.34 -2.50
CA LEU A 205 -3.95 1.25 -2.88
C LEU A 205 -2.55 1.57 -2.39
N GLU A 206 -1.96 0.68 -1.60
CA GLU A 206 -0.53 0.71 -1.31
C GLU A 206 0.20 -0.21 -2.28
N TRP A 207 1.20 0.30 -2.96
CA TRP A 207 2.00 -0.50 -3.87
C TRP A 207 3.44 0.00 -3.89
N GLY A 208 4.38 -0.92 -4.00
CA GLY A 208 5.78 -0.50 -3.99
C GLY A 208 6.75 -1.66 -3.92
N LEU A 209 8.02 -1.28 -3.78
CA LEU A 209 9.15 -2.19 -3.75
C LEU A 209 9.86 -2.10 -2.40
N GLY A 210 10.41 -3.21 -1.94
CA GLY A 210 11.15 -3.26 -0.69
C GLY A 210 12.25 -4.31 -0.73
N ILE A 211 13.04 -4.31 0.35
CA ILE A 211 13.97 -5.37 0.67
C ILE A 211 13.60 -5.87 2.05
N ASN A 212 13.50 -7.18 2.21
CA ASN A 212 13.24 -7.79 3.50
C ASN A 212 14.29 -8.83 3.86
N TRP A 213 14.48 -9.00 5.16
CA TRP A 213 15.40 -9.94 5.78
C TRP A 213 14.63 -10.83 6.74
N TYR A 214 14.66 -12.12 6.46
CA TYR A 214 14.16 -13.17 7.32
C TYR A 214 15.33 -13.72 8.10
N ASN A 215 15.20 -13.76 9.42
CA ASN A 215 16.16 -14.39 10.29
C ASN A 215 15.47 -15.50 11.06
N TRP A 216 15.56 -16.74 10.60
CA TRP A 216 15.00 -17.90 11.28
C TRP A 216 16.04 -18.46 12.25
N LYS A 217 15.76 -18.38 13.55
CA LYS A 217 16.65 -18.88 14.61
C LYS A 217 16.11 -20.20 15.13
N LEU A 218 16.90 -21.27 15.04
CA LEU A 218 16.48 -22.56 15.57
C LEU A 218 16.20 -22.52 17.06
N GLU A 219 15.20 -23.30 17.45
CA GLU A 219 14.82 -23.53 18.83
C GLU A 219 15.92 -24.27 19.60
N ASP A 220 16.36 -25.38 19.03
CA ASP A 220 17.52 -26.09 19.52
C ASP A 220 18.78 -25.55 18.83
N ALA A 221 19.73 -25.08 19.66
CA ALA A 221 20.96 -24.48 19.18
C ALA A 221 22.04 -25.52 18.86
N ASP A 222 21.84 -26.79 19.21
CA ASP A 222 22.76 -27.89 18.96
C ASP A 222 22.58 -28.51 17.56
N TYR A 223 21.60 -28.02 16.78
CA TYR A 223 21.48 -28.36 15.37
C TYR A 223 22.22 -27.35 14.48
N ILE A 224 23.06 -27.85 13.58
CA ILE A 224 23.66 -27.10 12.48
C ILE A 224 22.79 -27.23 11.22
N ILE A 225 22.70 -26.15 10.46
CA ILE A 225 21.98 -26.10 9.19
C ILE A 225 23.00 -26.23 8.07
N GLU A 226 22.93 -27.32 7.31
CA GLU A 226 23.90 -27.67 6.27
C GLU A 226 23.21 -27.96 4.95
N GLU A 227 23.82 -27.50 3.85
CA GLU A 227 23.38 -27.83 2.50
C GLU A 227 23.87 -29.24 2.14
N GLY A 228 22.99 -30.23 2.25
CA GLY A 228 23.26 -31.61 1.82
C GLY A 228 23.28 -31.75 0.29
N SER A 229 23.58 -32.95 -0.22
CA SER A 229 23.63 -33.20 -1.66
C SER A 229 22.26 -33.12 -2.34
N GLU A 230 21.20 -33.45 -1.60
CA GLU A 230 19.84 -33.51 -2.11
C GLU A 230 18.86 -32.57 -1.42
N ARG A 231 19.14 -32.10 -0.20
CA ARG A 231 18.21 -31.29 0.59
C ARG A 231 18.92 -30.51 1.67
N ILE A 232 18.20 -29.62 2.33
CA ILE A 232 18.67 -29.00 3.56
C ILE A 232 18.63 -30.03 4.70
N GLU A 233 19.70 -30.08 5.48
CA GLU A 233 19.87 -31.01 6.59
C GLU A 233 20.05 -30.25 7.91
N PHE A 234 19.50 -30.83 8.98
CA PHE A 234 19.60 -30.31 10.34
C PHE A 234 20.31 -31.36 11.19
N ASN A 235 21.63 -31.23 11.30
CA ASN A 235 22.48 -32.24 11.93
C ASN A 235 22.81 -31.84 13.37
N GLN A 236 22.74 -32.78 14.30
CA GLN A 236 23.19 -32.52 15.67
C GLN A 236 24.70 -32.47 15.73
N VAL A 237 25.23 -31.49 16.47
CA VAL A 237 26.66 -31.47 16.77
C VAL A 237 27.04 -32.53 17.81
N PRO A 238 28.29 -33.02 17.81
CA PRO A 238 28.77 -33.94 18.83
C PRO A 238 28.62 -33.34 20.24
N ASN A 239 28.32 -34.18 21.25
CA ASN A 239 28.14 -33.77 22.65
C ASN A 239 29.34 -33.04 23.28
N THR A 240 30.51 -33.06 22.64
CA THR A 240 31.70 -32.29 23.06
C THR A 240 31.58 -30.80 22.73
N ILE A 241 30.70 -30.44 21.78
CA ILE A 241 30.45 -29.09 21.30
C ILE A 241 29.10 -28.64 21.83
N SER A 242 29.04 -27.45 22.44
CA SER A 242 27.78 -26.85 22.87
C SER A 242 27.35 -25.74 21.92
N GLY A 243 26.25 -25.96 21.22
CA GLY A 243 25.58 -24.99 20.37
C GLY A 243 25.01 -23.84 21.17
N GLN A 244 25.25 -22.61 20.71
CA GLN A 244 24.78 -21.38 21.35
C GLN A 244 23.76 -20.64 20.47
N LYS A 245 23.86 -20.82 19.14
CA LYS A 245 22.99 -20.18 18.17
C LYS A 245 23.13 -20.85 16.81
N SER A 246 22.01 -21.30 16.25
CA SER A 246 21.90 -21.71 14.86
C SER A 246 20.81 -20.88 14.17
N LYS A 247 21.13 -20.31 13.01
CA LYS A 247 20.27 -19.37 12.29
C LYS A 247 20.41 -19.52 10.77
N LEU A 248 19.29 -19.53 10.07
CA LEU A 248 19.21 -19.33 8.63
C LEU A 248 18.69 -17.93 8.34
N THR A 249 19.39 -17.17 7.50
CA THR A 249 19.00 -15.82 7.11
C THR A 249 18.82 -15.75 5.61
N ALA A 250 17.71 -15.18 5.16
CA ALA A 250 17.40 -14.98 3.75
C ALA A 250 16.97 -13.54 3.49
N SER A 251 17.43 -12.96 2.39
CA SER A 251 17.12 -11.60 1.98
C SER A 251 16.43 -11.61 0.63
N TYR A 252 15.33 -10.89 0.48
CA TYR A 252 14.60 -10.80 -0.79
C TYR A 252 14.36 -9.33 -1.15
N ILE A 253 14.36 -9.05 -2.45
CA ILE A 253 13.68 -7.86 -2.97
C ILE A 253 12.21 -8.24 -3.20
N ASN A 254 11.27 -7.43 -2.75
CA ASN A 254 9.84 -7.73 -2.89
C ASN A 254 9.09 -6.56 -3.53
N ALA A 255 8.04 -6.90 -4.27
CA ALA A 255 7.01 -5.99 -4.74
C ALA A 255 5.71 -6.34 -4.03
N SER A 256 4.97 -5.34 -3.58
CA SER A 256 3.68 -5.54 -2.90
C SER A 256 2.61 -4.65 -3.48
N VAL A 257 1.37 -5.14 -3.42
CA VAL A 257 0.15 -4.43 -3.80
C VAL A 257 -0.93 -4.80 -2.79
N VAL A 258 -1.34 -3.82 -1.98
CA VAL A 258 -2.29 -3.98 -0.88
C VAL A 258 -3.44 -2.98 -1.03
N PRO A 259 -4.63 -3.42 -1.44
CA PRO A 259 -5.82 -2.58 -1.35
C PRO A 259 -6.20 -2.38 0.12
N MET A 260 -6.42 -1.13 0.48
CA MET A 260 -6.69 -0.69 1.85
C MET A 260 -8.00 0.09 1.90
N PHE A 261 -8.71 -0.07 3.01
CA PHE A 261 -9.89 0.70 3.37
C PHE A 261 -9.57 1.57 4.58
N ASP A 262 -9.80 2.87 4.43
CA ASP A 262 -9.66 3.89 5.46
C ASP A 262 -11.03 4.24 6.03
N PHE A 263 -11.34 3.78 7.24
CA PHE A 263 -12.53 4.20 7.97
C PHE A 263 -12.25 5.33 8.94
N SER A 264 -11.12 6.03 8.79
CA SER A 264 -11.01 7.36 9.37
C SER A 264 -12.08 8.23 8.72
N ARG A 265 -13.21 8.44 9.44
CA ARG A 265 -14.19 9.44 9.07
C ARG A 265 -13.40 10.71 8.81
N GLY A 266 -13.49 11.24 7.58
CA GLY A 266 -12.64 12.31 7.06
C GLY A 266 -12.80 13.61 7.82
N ARG A 267 -12.28 13.66 9.05
CA ARG A 267 -12.22 14.83 9.89
C ARG A 267 -11.07 15.66 9.39
N ARG A 268 -11.43 16.82 8.85
CA ARG A 268 -10.48 17.87 8.50
C ARG A 268 -10.06 18.53 9.82
N LYS A 269 -8.77 18.84 10.01
CA LYS A 269 -8.28 19.56 11.19
C LYS A 269 -7.74 20.91 10.73
N ILE A 270 -8.14 21.98 11.40
CA ILE A 270 -7.50 23.29 11.18
C ILE A 270 -6.07 23.22 11.72
N THR A 271 -5.11 23.73 10.96
CA THR A 271 -3.67 23.68 11.32
C THR A 271 -3.08 25.06 11.56
N SER A 272 -3.72 26.13 11.07
CA SER A 272 -3.39 27.51 11.44
C SER A 272 -4.60 28.41 11.20
N ILE A 273 -4.82 29.35 12.11
CA ILE A 273 -5.84 30.40 12.01
C ILE A 273 -5.09 31.74 12.07
N GLU A 274 -4.75 32.29 10.90
CA GLU A 274 -4.13 33.61 10.80
C GLU A 274 -5.20 34.68 10.54
N SER A 275 -4.97 35.92 10.95
CA SER A 275 -5.89 37.05 10.72
C SER A 275 -6.08 37.26 9.21
N GLY A 276 -7.16 36.68 8.66
CA GLY A 276 -7.52 36.74 7.23
C GLY A 276 -7.67 35.39 6.52
N GLY A 277 -7.45 34.24 7.17
CA GLY A 277 -7.67 32.94 6.54
C GLY A 277 -7.41 31.74 7.45
N VAL A 278 -8.15 30.64 7.24
CA VAL A 278 -8.00 29.39 8.00
C VAL A 278 -7.42 28.33 7.08
N LYS A 279 -6.23 27.83 7.44
CA LYS A 279 -5.60 26.71 6.72
C LYS A 279 -6.10 25.39 7.31
N ILE A 280 -6.90 24.67 6.53
CA ILE A 280 -7.44 23.37 6.94
C ILE A 280 -6.63 22.25 6.28
N LYS A 281 -5.91 21.47 7.08
CA LYS A 281 -5.19 20.28 6.60
C LYS A 281 -6.04 19.04 6.83
N LYS A 282 -6.13 18.17 5.82
CA LYS A 282 -6.82 16.88 5.96
C LYS A 282 -5.99 15.93 6.83
N TYR A 283 -6.27 15.87 8.13
CA TYR A 283 -5.55 14.98 9.04
C TYR A 283 -6.20 13.58 9.09
N SER A 284 -5.85 12.72 8.13
CA SER A 284 -6.41 11.37 7.94
C SER A 284 -5.53 10.25 8.53
N ARG A 285 -5.11 10.36 9.80
CA ARG A 285 -4.25 9.32 10.46
C ARG A 285 -4.77 8.76 11.78
N LYS A 286 -5.90 9.24 12.30
CA LYS A 286 -6.44 8.79 13.61
C LYS A 286 -7.45 7.62 13.53
N GLY A 287 -7.95 7.27 12.35
CA GLY A 287 -8.96 6.22 12.21
C GLY A 287 -8.41 4.83 11.96
N PHE A 288 -9.33 3.86 11.98
CA PHE A 288 -9.06 2.47 11.69
C PHE A 288 -8.91 2.27 10.18
N ARG A 289 -7.81 1.66 9.77
CA ARG A 289 -7.55 1.24 8.39
C ARG A 289 -7.22 -0.24 8.35
N PHE A 290 -7.66 -0.94 7.31
CA PHE A 290 -7.31 -2.34 7.11
C PHE A 290 -7.17 -2.65 5.63
N GLY A 291 -6.37 -3.64 5.29
CA GLY A 291 -6.27 -4.13 3.92
C GLY A 291 -5.58 -5.47 3.83
N VAL A 292 -5.86 -6.16 2.73
CA VAL A 292 -5.30 -7.48 2.42
C VAL A 292 -4.94 -7.49 0.94
N GLY A 293 -3.71 -7.83 0.64
CA GLY A 293 -3.21 -7.91 -0.72
C GLY A 293 -2.11 -8.93 -0.89
N GLY A 294 -1.41 -8.82 -2.01
CA GLY A 294 -0.38 -9.77 -2.40
C GLY A 294 1.01 -9.14 -2.41
N TYR A 295 2.02 -10.00 -2.29
CA TYR A 295 3.39 -9.65 -2.64
C TYR A 295 4.05 -10.78 -3.43
N ALA A 296 5.08 -10.41 -4.18
CA ALA A 296 6.02 -11.32 -4.82
C ALA A 296 7.44 -10.84 -4.55
N GLY A 297 8.41 -11.73 -4.48
CA GLY A 297 9.79 -11.37 -4.23
C GLY A 297 10.79 -12.34 -4.79
N TYR A 298 12.02 -11.84 -4.96
CA TYR A 298 13.14 -12.61 -5.49
C TYR A 298 14.32 -12.58 -4.51
N ARG A 299 14.90 -13.76 -4.25
CA ARG A 299 16.01 -13.93 -3.30
C ARG A 299 17.26 -13.26 -3.83
N ILE A 300 17.87 -12.40 -3.01
CA ILE A 300 19.12 -11.70 -3.33
C ILE A 300 20.30 -12.20 -2.51
N GLY A 301 20.05 -12.96 -1.44
CA GLY A 301 21.11 -13.62 -0.69
C GLY A 301 20.60 -14.43 0.48
N SER A 302 21.44 -15.33 0.94
CA SER A 302 21.21 -16.11 2.15
C SER A 302 22.53 -16.46 2.81
N HIS A 303 22.44 -16.74 4.12
CA HIS A 303 23.56 -17.24 4.89
C HIS A 303 23.08 -17.98 6.12
N THR A 304 23.82 -19.00 6.52
CA THR A 304 23.70 -19.60 7.85
C THR A 304 24.65 -18.90 8.82
N LYS A 305 24.33 -18.97 10.11
CA LYS A 305 25.21 -18.53 11.18
C LYS A 305 25.10 -19.51 12.32
N TYR A 306 26.18 -20.23 12.57
CA TYR A 306 26.33 -21.12 13.70
C TYR A 306 27.30 -20.52 14.72
N VAL A 307 27.00 -20.66 16.00
CA VAL A 307 27.86 -20.21 17.10
C VAL A 307 27.89 -21.33 18.13
N PHE A 308 29.07 -21.80 18.45
CA PHE A 308 29.26 -22.91 19.38
C PHE A 308 30.41 -22.64 20.34
N LYS A 309 30.51 -23.48 21.37
CA LYS A 309 31.66 -23.52 22.27
C LYS A 309 32.35 -24.88 22.15
N ASP A 310 33.64 -24.84 21.86
CA ASP A 310 34.53 -26.00 21.91
C ASP A 310 35.67 -25.72 22.90
N GLY A 311 35.88 -26.62 23.86
CA GLY A 311 36.90 -26.46 24.91
C GLY A 311 36.76 -25.16 25.74
N GLY A 312 35.57 -24.57 25.81
CA GLY A 312 35.30 -23.29 26.49
C GLY A 312 35.53 -22.03 25.64
N ASN A 313 36.12 -22.16 24.45
CA ASN A 313 36.28 -21.05 23.50
C ASN A 313 35.04 -20.93 22.61
N LYS A 314 34.63 -19.70 22.33
CA LYS A 314 33.46 -19.41 21.49
C LYS A 314 33.89 -19.23 20.05
N GLU A 315 33.37 -20.09 19.18
CA GLU A 315 33.59 -20.03 17.74
C GLU A 315 32.29 -19.62 17.02
N LYS A 316 32.44 -19.14 15.79
CA LYS A 316 31.32 -18.65 14.98
C LYS A 316 31.59 -18.89 13.51
N ASP A 317 30.74 -19.72 12.94
CA ASP A 317 30.75 -20.03 11.53
C ASP A 317 29.64 -19.27 10.81
N LYS A 318 29.96 -18.81 9.62
CA LYS A 318 29.04 -18.12 8.73
C LYS A 318 29.30 -18.60 7.32
N GLU A 319 28.33 -19.31 6.77
CA GLU A 319 28.40 -19.81 5.41
C GLU A 319 27.37 -19.09 4.54
N ARG A 320 27.79 -18.71 3.34
CA ARG A 320 26.93 -18.08 2.34
C ARG A 320 26.72 -19.08 1.23
N ASP A 321 25.55 -19.69 1.22
CA ASP A 321 25.08 -20.51 0.12
C ASP A 321 23.58 -20.28 -0.08
N ASN A 322 22.99 -21.04 -1.00
CA ASN A 322 21.60 -21.01 -1.37
C ASN A 322 20.72 -21.77 -0.37
N PHE A 323 21.24 -22.82 0.28
CA PHE A 323 20.54 -23.63 1.28
C PHE A 323 19.21 -24.19 0.76
N TYR A 324 19.14 -24.46 -0.55
CA TYR A 324 17.93 -24.81 -1.29
C TYR A 324 16.75 -23.85 -1.09
N LEU A 325 16.98 -22.62 -0.63
CA LEU A 325 15.92 -21.62 -0.45
C LEU A 325 15.30 -21.26 -1.79
N GLU A 326 13.98 -21.20 -1.82
CA GLU A 326 13.24 -20.81 -3.01
C GLU A 326 13.64 -19.40 -3.45
N ASN A 327 13.91 -19.24 -4.74
CA ASN A 327 14.35 -17.98 -5.32
C ASN A 327 13.17 -17.04 -5.50
N PHE A 328 12.02 -17.56 -5.92
CA PHE A 328 10.82 -16.78 -6.14
C PHE A 328 9.75 -17.07 -5.08
N ARG A 329 9.38 -16.05 -4.31
CA ARG A 329 8.34 -16.17 -3.29
C ARG A 329 7.12 -15.32 -3.64
N TYR A 330 5.96 -15.75 -3.19
CA TYR A 330 4.75 -14.94 -3.25
C TYR A 330 3.82 -15.29 -2.09
N GLY A 331 3.03 -14.31 -1.67
CA GLY A 331 2.25 -14.45 -0.45
C GLY A 331 1.18 -13.40 -0.29
N LEU A 332 0.47 -13.50 0.82
CA LEU A 332 -0.55 -12.54 1.24
C LEU A 332 0.04 -11.61 2.31
N ARG A 333 -0.23 -10.32 2.19
CA ARG A 333 0.08 -9.29 3.20
C ARG A 333 -1.22 -8.69 3.70
N ALA A 334 -1.46 -8.79 5.00
CA ALA A 334 -2.54 -8.11 5.69
C ALA A 334 -1.96 -6.95 6.51
N GLN A 335 -2.66 -5.83 6.55
CA GLN A 335 -2.26 -4.63 7.30
C GLN A 335 -3.46 -4.07 8.05
N VAL A 336 -3.24 -3.64 9.28
CA VAL A 336 -4.23 -2.98 10.13
C VAL A 336 -3.57 -1.78 10.80
N GLY A 337 -4.10 -0.60 10.57
CA GLY A 337 -3.61 0.63 11.17
C GLY A 337 -4.61 1.27 12.11
N TRP A 338 -4.13 1.77 13.23
CA TRP A 338 -4.93 2.49 14.22
C TRP A 338 -4.06 3.51 14.98
N LYS A 339 -4.54 4.77 15.07
CA LYS A 339 -3.89 5.86 15.83
C LYS A 339 -2.38 6.00 15.62
N GLY A 340 -1.93 5.91 14.37
CA GLY A 340 -0.52 6.08 14.01
C GLY A 340 0.35 4.81 14.15
N VAL A 341 -0.18 3.71 14.70
CA VAL A 341 0.49 2.41 14.67
C VAL A 341 -0.09 1.59 13.53
N GLU A 342 0.77 0.89 12.79
CA GLU A 342 0.37 -0.07 11.76
C GLU A 342 0.92 -1.44 12.10
N LEU A 343 0.05 -2.43 12.15
CA LEU A 343 0.38 -3.84 12.31
C LEU A 343 0.32 -4.50 10.94
N PHE A 344 1.25 -5.39 10.67
CA PHE A 344 1.24 -6.21 9.46
C PHE A 344 1.34 -7.69 9.80
N ALA A 345 0.81 -8.52 8.92
CA ALA A 345 1.05 -9.96 8.88
C ALA A 345 1.28 -10.40 7.44
N THR A 346 2.21 -11.32 7.24
CA THR A 346 2.52 -11.90 5.93
C THR A 346 2.48 -13.42 6.01
N TYR A 347 1.98 -14.06 4.97
CA TYR A 347 1.96 -15.51 4.82
C TYR A 347 2.43 -15.88 3.42
N ASP A 348 3.54 -16.63 3.33
CA ASP A 348 4.02 -17.19 2.07
C ASP A 348 3.09 -18.33 1.62
N LEU A 349 2.65 -18.26 0.38
CA LEU A 349 1.83 -19.32 -0.22
C LEU A 349 2.69 -20.47 -0.76
N ASN A 350 3.95 -20.19 -1.09
CA ASN A 350 4.93 -21.17 -1.53
C ASN A 350 5.82 -21.66 -0.37
N GLU A 351 6.49 -22.78 -0.60
CA GLU A 351 7.47 -23.35 0.33
C GLU A 351 8.72 -22.46 0.43
N VAL A 352 9.33 -22.43 1.61
CA VAL A 352 10.57 -21.70 1.93
C VAL A 352 11.76 -22.31 1.18
N PHE A 353 11.75 -23.63 1.05
CA PHE A 353 12.74 -24.39 0.31
C PHE A 353 12.18 -24.78 -1.06
N SER A 354 13.09 -25.05 -1.99
CA SER A 354 12.76 -25.55 -3.32
C SER A 354 12.02 -26.89 -3.20
N PRO A 355 11.13 -27.24 -4.16
CA PRO A 355 10.30 -28.44 -4.05
C PRO A 355 11.11 -29.71 -3.76
N ASN A 356 10.72 -30.44 -2.70
CA ASN A 356 11.38 -31.66 -2.20
C ASN A 356 12.84 -31.48 -1.72
N ARG A 357 13.29 -30.24 -1.52
CA ARG A 357 14.62 -29.91 -1.00
C ARG A 357 14.60 -29.41 0.45
N GLY A 358 13.41 -29.33 1.06
CA GLY A 358 13.21 -29.03 2.47
C GLY A 358 13.64 -30.18 3.40
N PRO A 359 13.62 -29.94 4.73
CA PRO A 359 13.92 -30.99 5.70
C PRO A 359 12.87 -32.11 5.63
N LEU A 360 13.24 -33.26 6.18
CA LEU A 360 12.29 -34.34 6.42
C LEU A 360 11.59 -34.13 7.77
N ASP A 361 10.32 -34.51 7.83
CA ASP A 361 9.58 -34.56 9.09
C ASP A 361 10.07 -35.72 9.98
N VAL A 362 9.49 -35.83 11.17
CA VAL A 362 9.82 -36.91 12.12
C VAL A 362 9.51 -38.32 11.57
N ASP A 363 8.63 -38.42 10.58
CA ASP A 363 8.20 -39.67 9.94
C ASP A 363 8.97 -39.97 8.63
N GLY A 364 9.90 -39.10 8.23
CA GLY A 364 10.71 -39.25 7.02
C GLY A 364 10.04 -38.78 5.72
N ASN A 365 8.97 -38.01 5.78
CA ASN A 365 8.31 -37.40 4.61
C ASN A 365 8.85 -35.99 4.33
N ASN A 366 8.63 -35.50 3.11
CA ASN A 366 8.99 -34.13 2.75
C ASN A 366 8.06 -33.13 3.47
N THR A 367 8.68 -32.20 4.20
CA THR A 367 7.98 -31.08 4.84
C THR A 367 7.57 -30.02 3.82
N LYS A 368 6.52 -29.27 4.13
CA LYS A 368 6.06 -28.13 3.32
C LYS A 368 6.10 -26.87 4.16
N LEU A 369 7.32 -26.39 4.40
CA LEU A 369 7.55 -25.24 5.25
C LEU A 369 7.15 -23.95 4.55
N GLN A 370 6.19 -23.23 5.11
CA GLN A 370 5.78 -21.89 4.68
C GLN A 370 6.18 -20.87 5.73
N ALA A 371 6.62 -19.68 5.32
CA ALA A 371 6.97 -18.63 6.27
C ALA A 371 5.75 -17.78 6.63
N VAL A 372 5.58 -17.53 7.92
CA VAL A 372 4.65 -16.52 8.45
C VAL A 372 5.45 -15.44 9.17
N SER A 373 5.06 -14.17 9.00
CA SER A 373 5.65 -13.05 9.75
C SER A 373 4.57 -12.11 10.24
N PHE A 374 4.81 -11.45 11.37
CA PHE A 374 3.91 -10.42 11.90
C PHE A 374 4.70 -9.38 12.69
N GLY A 375 4.22 -8.14 12.73
CA GLY A 375 4.94 -7.07 13.40
C GLY A 375 4.28 -5.71 13.22
N ILE A 376 5.11 -4.68 13.36
CA ILE A 376 4.72 -3.28 13.18
C ILE A 376 5.39 -2.69 11.94
N THR A 377 4.68 -1.78 11.27
CA THR A 377 5.20 -0.91 10.22
C THR A 377 5.32 0.50 10.78
N LEU A 378 6.51 1.09 10.64
CA LEU A 378 6.87 2.44 11.10
C LEU A 378 7.01 3.41 9.95
#